data_AF-A0A0B7BNF8-F1
#
_entry.id   AF-A0A0B7BNF8-F1
#
_cell.length_a   1.000
_cell.length_b   1.000
_cell.length_c   1.000
_cell.angle_alpha   90.00
_cell.angle_beta   90.00
_cell.angle_gamma   90.00
#
_symmetry.space_group_name_H-M   'P 1'
#
loop_
_entity.id
_entity.type
_entity.pdbx_description
1 polymer ?
#
loop_
_entity_poly.entity_id
_entity_poly.type
_entity_poly.pdbx_seq_one_letter_code
_entity_poly.pdbx_strand_id
1 'polypeptide(L)'
;HHIMKTNRKAMRKQSVMRKLAGTTWGADIRILSQVYTGAVRPTLEYASSTWISAAHSNKSILEKTQNRCLRTILGAMKSTPIVEM
;
A
#
# COMPACT_ATOMS: atom_id res chain seq x y z
N HIS A 1 3.04 12.73 14.29
CA HIS A 1 1.73 12.18 14.70
C HIS A 1 0.79 11.86 13.52
N HIS A 2 0.64 12.76 12.53
CA HIS A 2 -0.30 12.60 11.41
C HIS A 2 0.01 11.39 10.50
N ILE A 3 1.28 11.20 10.12
CA ILE A 3 1.72 10.14 9.20
C ILE A 3 1.47 8.73 9.74
N MET A 4 1.71 8.48 11.04
CA MET A 4 1.38 7.19 11.66
C MET A 4 -0.12 6.88 11.62
N LYS A 5 -0.98 7.89 11.86
CA LYS A 5 -2.44 7.73 11.79
C LYS A 5 -2.88 7.37 10.37
N THR A 6 -2.31 8.03 9.37
CA THR A 6 -2.57 7.76 7.96
C THR A 6 -2.07 6.39 7.53
N ASN A 7 -0.86 6.00 7.96
CA ASN A 7 -0.32 4.68 7.73
C ASN A 7 -1.21 3.58 8.34
N ARG A 8 -1.70 3.78 9.57
CA ARG A 8 -2.64 2.84 10.21
C ARG A 8 -3.94 2.69 9.42
N LYS A 9 -4.47 3.77 8.84
CA LYS A 9 -5.63 3.74 7.95
C LYS A 9 -5.32 2.95 6.66
N ALA A 10 -4.17 3.20 6.04
CA ALA A 10 -3.73 2.49 4.83
C ALA A 10 -3.54 0.99 5.09
N MET A 11 -2.93 0.60 6.22
CA MET A 11 -2.76 -0.80 6.64
C MET A 11 -4.08 -1.55 6.87
N ARG A 12 -5.11 -0.86 7.39
CA ARG A 12 -6.46 -1.45 7.51
C ARG A 12 -7.04 -1.77 6.14
N LYS A 13 -6.98 -0.82 5.21
CA LYS A 13 -7.44 -1.00 3.82
C LYS A 13 -6.64 -2.10 3.09
N GLN A 14 -5.32 -2.12 3.27
CA GLN A 14 -4.47 -3.19 2.77
C GLN A 14 -4.88 -4.57 3.30
N SER A 15 -5.28 -4.67 4.57
CA SER A 15 -5.70 -5.95 5.14
C SER A 15 -7.00 -6.46 4.55
N VAL A 16 -7.93 -5.56 4.19
CA VAL A 16 -9.13 -5.91 3.42
C VAL A 16 -8.74 -6.39 2.02
N MET A 17 -7.88 -5.64 1.32
CA MET A 17 -7.35 -6.02 0.00
C MET A 17 -6.66 -7.40 0.02
N ARG A 18 -5.91 -7.72 1.07
CA ARG A 18 -5.27 -9.04 1.24
C ARG A 18 -6.29 -10.17 1.45
N LYS A 19 -7.41 -9.91 2.14
CA LYS A 19 -8.48 -10.90 2.28
C LYS A 19 -9.18 -11.15 0.94
N LEU A 20 -9.36 -10.10 0.14
CA LEU A 20 -9.88 -10.22 -1.23
C LEU A 20 -8.91 -11.03 -2.11
N ALA A 21 -7.60 -10.80 -2.00
CA ALA A 21 -6.60 -11.56 -2.76
C ALA A 21 -6.59 -13.07 -2.43
N GLY A 22 -6.94 -13.45 -1.20
CA GLY A 22 -6.93 -14.84 -0.73
C GLY A 22 -8.22 -15.63 -1.00
N THR A 23 -9.22 -15.07 -1.68
CA THR A 23 -10.43 -15.83 -2.03
C THR A 23 -10.12 -16.86 -3.12
N THR A 24 -10.70 -18.06 -2.99
CA THR A 24 -10.42 -19.27 -3.81
C THR A 24 -10.54 -19.09 -5.32
N TRP A 25 -11.23 -18.04 -5.78
CA TRP A 25 -11.39 -17.71 -7.19
C TRP A 25 -10.45 -16.61 -7.71
N GLY A 26 -9.38 -16.30 -6.97
CA GLY A 26 -8.30 -15.41 -7.40
C GLY A 26 -8.82 -14.01 -7.74
N ALA A 27 -8.82 -13.09 -6.77
CA ALA A 27 -9.10 -11.70 -7.12
C ALA A 27 -8.11 -11.27 -8.22
N ASP A 28 -8.68 -10.99 -9.41
CA ASP A 28 -7.92 -10.59 -10.57
C ASP A 28 -7.04 -9.38 -10.21
N ILE A 29 -5.81 -9.38 -10.70
CA ILE A 29 -4.83 -8.31 -10.47
C ILE A 29 -5.43 -6.92 -10.76
N ARG A 30 -6.36 -6.81 -11.71
CA ARG A 30 -7.08 -5.59 -12.06
C ARG A 30 -8.01 -5.14 -10.93
N ILE A 31 -8.73 -6.06 -10.30
CA ILE A 31 -9.62 -5.75 -9.16
C ILE A 31 -8.78 -5.26 -7.97
N LEU A 32 -7.69 -5.97 -7.66
CA LEU A 32 -6.78 -5.58 -6.57
C LEU A 32 -6.11 -4.22 -6.86
N SER A 33 -5.75 -3.97 -8.11
CA SER A 33 -5.19 -2.68 -8.57
C SER A 33 -6.22 -1.54 -8.48
N GLN A 34 -7.48 -1.79 -8.84
CA GLN A 34 -8.59 -0.83 -8.67
C GLN A 34 -8.82 -0.50 -7.19
N VAL A 35 -8.86 -1.51 -6.32
CA VAL A 35 -9.02 -1.31 -4.87
C VAL A 35 -7.84 -0.51 -4.30
N TYR A 36 -6.61 -0.81 -4.72
CA TYR A 36 -5.43 -0.05 -4.34
C TYR A 36 -5.56 1.42 -4.76
N THR A 37 -5.89 1.67 -6.02
CA THR A 37 -5.99 3.02 -6.59
C THR A 37 -7.15 3.83 -6.00
N GLY A 38 -8.29 3.20 -5.74
CA GLY A 38 -9.48 3.87 -5.20
C GLY A 38 -9.48 4.05 -3.68
N ALA A 39 -8.83 3.15 -2.92
CA ALA A 39 -8.91 3.17 -1.47
C ALA A 39 -7.58 3.47 -0.78
N VAL A 40 -6.49 2.82 -1.21
CA VAL A 40 -5.19 2.89 -0.51
C VAL A 40 -4.39 4.12 -0.97
N ARG A 41 -4.26 4.33 -2.29
CA ARG A 41 -3.49 5.42 -2.91
C ARG A 41 -3.93 6.81 -2.43
N PRO A 42 -5.23 7.17 -2.38
CA PRO A 42 -5.66 8.50 -1.93
C PRO A 42 -5.37 8.73 -0.44
N THR A 43 -5.37 7.64 0.36
CA THR A 43 -5.01 7.73 1.78
C THR A 43 -3.54 8.07 1.95
N LEU A 44 -2.67 7.51 1.10
CA LEU A 44 -1.23 7.78 1.12
C LEU A 44 -0.90 9.14 0.50
N GLU A 45 -1.58 9.53 -0.59
CA GLU A 45 -1.43 10.84 -1.24
C GLU A 45 -1.91 12.00 -0.36
N TYR A 46 -2.93 11.80 0.47
CA TYR A 46 -3.30 12.82 1.45
C TYR A 46 -2.15 13.11 2.43
N ALA A 47 -1.40 12.07 2.84
CA ALA A 47 -0.16 12.26 3.57
C ALA A 47 0.99 12.79 2.69
N SER A 48 0.88 12.75 1.36
CA SER A 48 1.95 13.18 0.47
C SER A 48 2.11 14.69 0.34
N SER A 49 1.08 15.46 0.67
CA SER A 49 1.20 16.90 0.90
C SER A 49 2.30 17.24 1.91
N THR A 50 2.55 16.33 2.87
CA THR A 50 3.67 16.43 3.80
C THR A 50 4.94 15.72 3.33
N TRP A 51 4.91 14.94 2.22
CA TRP A 51 6.01 14.09 1.73
C TRP A 51 7.24 14.89 1.35
N ILE A 52 7.09 15.98 0.60
CA ILE A 52 8.22 16.77 0.12
C ILE A 52 9.03 17.26 1.33
N SER A 53 8.34 17.69 2.38
CA SER A 53 8.91 18.18 3.64
C SER A 53 9.08 17.09 4.72
N ALA A 54 8.70 15.84 4.45
CA ALA A 54 8.71 14.78 5.46
C ALA A 54 10.12 14.25 5.67
N ALA A 55 10.47 14.03 6.95
CA ALA A 55 11.67 13.32 7.34
C ALA A 55 11.80 11.97 6.62
N HIS A 56 13.02 11.58 6.28
CA HIS A 56 13.33 10.34 5.54
C HIS A 56 12.71 9.08 6.18
N SER A 57 12.65 9.05 7.51
CA SER A 57 11.98 7.98 8.28
C SER A 57 10.49 7.83 7.94
N ASN A 58 9.79 8.94 7.74
CA ASN A 58 8.37 8.94 7.40
C ASN A 58 8.12 8.50 5.95
N LYS A 59 9.01 8.87 5.01
CA LYS A 59 8.97 8.40 3.61
C LYS A 59 9.13 6.88 3.54
N SER A 60 10.13 6.34 4.23
CA SER A 60 10.39 4.89 4.30
C SER A 60 9.19 4.09 4.83
N ILE A 61 8.45 4.62 5.80
CA ILE A 61 7.25 3.95 6.35
C ILE A 61 6.15 3.82 5.28
N LEU A 62 5.96 4.87 4.48
CA LEU A 62 4.93 4.91 3.45
C LEU A 62 5.34 4.08 2.22
N GLU A 63 6.60 4.13 1.81
CA GLU A 63 7.16 3.26 0.76
C GLU A 63 7.02 1.78 1.11
N LYS A 64 7.37 1.38 2.34
CA LYS A 64 7.16 0.00 2.84
C LYS A 64 5.70 -0.42 2.72
N THR A 65 4.78 0.50 2.95
CA THR A 65 3.33 0.26 2.84
C THR A 65 2.90 0.06 1.39
N GLN A 66 3.35 0.93 0.48
CA GLN A 66 3.08 0.80 -0.96
C GLN A 66 3.63 -0.51 -1.51
N ASN A 67 4.88 -0.82 -1.19
CA ASN A 67 5.55 -2.04 -1.65
C ASN A 67 4.85 -3.30 -1.16
N ARG A 68 4.31 -3.27 0.07
CA ARG A 68 3.51 -4.39 0.59
C ARG A 68 2.17 -4.54 -0.14
N CYS A 69 1.57 -3.44 -0.60
CA CYS A 69 0.36 -3.47 -1.42
C CYS A 69 0.67 -4.05 -2.81
N LEU A 70 1.71 -3.57 -3.47
CA LEU A 70 2.14 -4.02 -4.80
C LEU A 70 2.41 -5.52 -4.83
N ARG A 71 3.12 -6.06 -3.83
CA ARG A 71 3.32 -7.51 -3.71
C ARG A 71 2.03 -8.30 -3.57
N THR A 72 1.04 -7.75 -2.86
CA THR A 72 -0.28 -8.40 -2.72
C THR A 72 -1.03 -8.40 -4.05
N ILE A 73 -0.95 -7.32 -4.82
CA ILE A 73 -1.56 -7.19 -6.15
C ILE A 73 -0.91 -8.15 -7.14
N LEU A 74 0.42 -8.22 -7.14
CA LEU A 74 1.22 -9.06 -8.04
C LEU A 74 1.27 -10.55 -7.61
N GLY A 75 0.74 -10.91 -6.44
CA GLY A 75 0.95 -12.24 -5.85
C GLY A 75 2.41 -12.56 -5.53
N ALA A 76 3.26 -11.55 -5.42
CA ALA A 76 4.70 -11.71 -5.24
C ALA A 76 5.08 -12.02 -3.79
N MET A 77 6.14 -12.82 -3.61
CA MET A 77 6.69 -13.13 -2.28
C MET A 77 7.18 -11.87 -1.54
N LYS A 78 7.28 -11.94 -0.21
CA LYS A 78 7.87 -10.84 0.59
C LYS A 78 9.36 -10.62 0.33
N SER A 79 10.04 -11.60 -0.26
CA SER A 79 11.47 -11.58 -0.59
C SER A 79 11.78 -11.00 -1.96
N THR A 80 10.79 -10.77 -2.85
CA THR A 80 11.08 -10.20 -4.17
C THR A 80 11.76 -8.84 -4.02
N PRO A 81 12.89 -8.57 -4.69
CA PRO A 81 13.52 -7.26 -4.63
C PRO A 81 12.59 -6.20 -5.23
N ILE A 82 12.62 -5.01 -4.64
CA ILE A 82 12.00 -3.82 -5.21
C ILE A 82 13.11 -3.19 -6.05
N VAL A 83 13.06 -3.34 -7.37
CA VAL A 83 14.11 -2.89 -8.30
C VAL A 83 13.97 -1.38 -8.56
N GLU A 84 13.81 -0.61 -7.48
CA GLU A 84 13.60 0.85 -7.47
C GLU A 84 12.21 1.35 -7.88
N MET A 85 11.79 2.46 -7.24
CA MET A 85 10.70 3.35 -7.62
C MET A 85 11.25 4.77 -7.61
#